data_AF-A0A6N0DV32-F1
#
_entry.id   AF-A0A6N0DV32-F1
#
_cell.length_a   1.000
_cell.length_b   1.000
_cell.length_c   1.000
_cell.angle_alpha   90.00
_cell.angle_beta   90.00
_cell.angle_gamma   90.00
#
_symmetry.space_group_name_H-M   'P 1'
#
loop_
_entity.id
_entity.type
_entity.pdbx_description
1 polymer ?
#
loop_
_entity_poly.entity_id
_entity_poly.type
_entity_poly.pdbx_seq_one_letter_code
_entity_poly.pdbx_strand_id
1 'polypeptide(L)'
;MKVCLVQWSTGAALMLAVLAALPAKAAEQTETMVSEELNSRTKAPASSSEDNDGLSDSAVRVMSSYAISILPDSVAMPGGATVQLDKRDPKKFFIPLDDARMVIRAAMRSTYAQVCDLPDLEQQNYVALMEGEQNRNVWSFEQLQFIDALYSFSVSYFTGTLKFEEKAPAGEGSGDAAAKASPSEDEGFKPKRPSCTAEKKQNVIEAINQFVTSVRAAQAPVAEPIAPETAGAN
;
A
#
# COMPACT_ATOMS: atom_id res chain seq x y z
N MET A 1 -18.24 -42.35 -36.28
CA MET A 1 -18.67 -41.24 -37.16
C MET A 1 -20.16 -41.36 -37.39
N LYS A 2 -20.97 -40.47 -36.80
CA LYS A 2 -22.41 -40.37 -37.04
C LYS A 2 -22.75 -38.89 -37.12
N VAL A 3 -23.07 -38.50 -38.34
CA VAL A 3 -23.51 -37.16 -38.75
C VAL A 3 -24.99 -37.05 -38.39
N CYS A 4 -25.36 -35.98 -37.68
CA CYS A 4 -26.75 -35.52 -37.62
C CYS A 4 -26.79 -34.04 -38.06
N LEU A 5 -27.19 -33.86 -39.32
CA LEU A 5 -27.64 -32.62 -39.94
C LEU A 5 -29.16 -32.71 -40.05
N VAL A 6 -29.93 -31.85 -39.36
CA VAL A 6 -31.35 -31.51 -39.61
C VAL A 6 -31.62 -30.23 -38.82
N GLN A 7 -32.40 -29.21 -39.21
CA GLN A 7 -32.88 -28.63 -40.47
C GLN A 7 -33.63 -27.37 -40.00
N TRP A 8 -33.63 -26.32 -40.81
CA TRP A 8 -34.15 -25.00 -40.49
C TRP A 8 -35.68 -24.93 -40.34
N SER A 9 -36.16 -24.01 -39.50
CA SER A 9 -37.44 -23.33 -39.72
C SER A 9 -37.31 -21.84 -39.45
N THR A 10 -37.51 -21.08 -40.52
CA THR A 10 -37.71 -19.64 -40.60
C THR A 10 -38.91 -19.17 -39.76
N GLY A 11 -38.72 -18.07 -39.03
CA GLY A 11 -39.80 -17.31 -38.41
C GLY A 11 -39.37 -15.86 -38.21
N ALA A 12 -39.56 -15.03 -39.24
CA ALA A 12 -39.41 -13.59 -39.14
C ALA A 12 -40.72 -12.98 -38.64
N ALA A 13 -40.67 -12.25 -37.53
CA ALA A 13 -41.68 -11.25 -37.20
C ALA A 13 -40.98 -10.04 -36.57
N LEU A 14 -41.03 -8.94 -37.31
CA LEU A 14 -40.73 -7.59 -36.86
C LEU A 14 -41.57 -7.24 -35.63
N MET A 15 -40.92 -6.71 -34.59
CA MET A 15 -41.51 -5.66 -33.75
C MET A 15 -40.47 -4.56 -33.56
N LEU A 16 -40.81 -3.41 -34.11
CA LEU A 16 -40.10 -2.15 -34.02
C LEU A 16 -40.91 -1.25 -33.08
N ALA A 17 -40.18 -0.47 -32.27
CA ALA A 17 -40.61 0.55 -31.31
C ALA A 17 -40.98 0.05 -29.90
N VAL A 18 -40.19 0.43 -28.90
CA VAL A 18 -40.47 1.58 -28.00
C VAL A 18 -39.14 2.09 -27.44
N LEU A 19 -38.77 3.32 -27.78
CA LEU A 19 -37.84 4.16 -27.03
C LEU A 19 -38.65 4.85 -25.93
N ALA A 20 -38.45 4.48 -24.67
CA ALA A 20 -38.83 5.30 -23.51
C ALA A 20 -38.10 4.86 -22.24
N ALA A 21 -37.32 5.78 -21.68
CA ALA A 21 -36.96 5.93 -20.27
C ALA A 21 -36.26 4.74 -19.56
N LEU A 22 -34.93 4.71 -19.66
CA LEU A 22 -34.10 4.12 -18.59
C LEU A 22 -33.91 5.17 -17.49
N PRO A 23 -34.20 4.88 -16.21
CA PRO A 23 -33.76 5.75 -15.13
C PRO A 23 -32.24 5.69 -15.03
N ALA A 24 -31.60 6.85 -15.17
CA ALA A 24 -30.21 7.09 -14.78
C ALA A 24 -30.10 6.87 -13.26
N LYS A 25 -29.84 5.63 -12.84
CA LYS A 25 -29.57 5.29 -11.44
C LYS A 25 -28.67 4.06 -11.37
N ALA A 26 -27.51 4.13 -12.02
CA ALA A 26 -26.49 3.09 -11.97
C ALA A 26 -25.05 3.63 -11.80
N ALA A 27 -24.88 4.96 -11.69
CA ALA A 27 -23.55 5.57 -11.54
C ALA A 27 -23.23 6.02 -10.09
N GLU A 28 -24.22 6.14 -9.20
CA GLU A 28 -23.99 6.55 -7.79
C GLU A 28 -23.91 5.37 -6.79
N GLN A 29 -24.33 4.16 -7.19
CA GLN A 29 -24.31 3.00 -6.29
C GLN A 29 -22.94 2.32 -6.18
N THR A 30 -22.03 2.57 -7.11
CA THR A 30 -20.71 1.93 -7.10
C THR A 30 -19.73 2.62 -6.15
N GLU A 31 -19.80 3.95 -6.01
CA GLU A 31 -18.90 4.69 -5.09
C GLU A 31 -19.25 4.50 -3.61
N THR A 32 -20.54 4.30 -3.31
CA THR A 32 -21.02 4.05 -1.93
C THR A 32 -20.70 2.63 -1.47
N MET A 33 -20.77 1.63 -2.35
CA MET A 33 -20.43 0.25 -2.00
C MET A 33 -18.92 0.05 -1.77
N VAL A 34 -18.05 0.71 -2.54
CA VAL A 34 -16.59 0.61 -2.31
C VAL A 34 -16.16 1.29 -1.01
N SER A 35 -16.77 2.43 -0.66
CA SER A 35 -16.46 3.14 0.59
C SER A 35 -17.00 2.41 1.84
N GLU A 36 -18.16 1.76 1.74
CA GLU A 36 -18.74 0.97 2.83
C GLU A 36 -18.07 -0.41 2.98
N GLU A 37 -17.55 -0.97 1.90
CA GLU A 37 -16.75 -2.21 1.92
C GLU A 37 -15.35 -2.00 2.53
N LEU A 38 -14.72 -0.84 2.31
CA LEU A 38 -13.52 -0.44 3.05
C LEU A 38 -13.80 -0.28 4.55
N ASN A 39 -14.91 0.36 4.93
CA ASN A 39 -15.27 0.60 6.33
C ASN A 39 -15.76 -0.65 7.08
N SER A 40 -16.41 -1.60 6.39
CA SER A 40 -16.92 -2.83 7.01
C SER A 40 -15.86 -3.93 7.14
N ARG A 41 -14.80 -3.91 6.31
CA ARG A 41 -13.69 -4.87 6.38
C ARG A 41 -12.60 -4.50 7.40
N THR A 42 -12.65 -3.30 7.99
CA THR A 42 -11.82 -2.91 9.15
C THR A 42 -12.22 -3.65 10.44
N LYS A 43 -13.33 -4.41 10.44
CA LYS A 43 -13.72 -5.26 11.58
C LYS A 43 -13.06 -6.64 11.52
N ALA A 44 -11.73 -6.65 11.68
CA ALA A 44 -11.00 -7.79 12.23
C ALA A 44 -11.25 -7.85 13.77
N PRO A 45 -11.01 -8.98 14.48
CA PRO A 45 -11.46 -9.14 15.86
C PRO A 45 -10.84 -8.06 16.73
N ALA A 46 -11.65 -7.50 17.65
CA ALA A 46 -11.33 -6.37 18.50
C ALA A 46 -9.84 -6.25 18.84
N SER A 47 -9.13 -5.40 18.12
CA SER A 47 -7.92 -4.79 18.65
C SER A 47 -8.40 -3.83 19.73
N SER A 48 -8.21 -4.24 20.98
CA SER A 48 -8.28 -3.37 22.14
C SER A 48 -7.66 -2.03 21.79
N SER A 49 -8.50 -0.99 21.86
CA SER A 49 -8.07 0.39 21.93
C SER A 49 -7.31 0.61 23.23
N GLU A 50 -6.05 0.20 23.26
CA GLU A 50 -5.03 0.42 24.29
C GLU A 50 -3.68 0.05 23.62
N ASP A 51 -2.74 0.98 23.62
CA ASP A 51 -1.38 0.93 23.02
C ASP A 51 -1.21 1.33 21.53
N ASN A 52 -1.54 2.59 21.22
CA ASN A 52 -0.93 3.33 20.10
C ASN A 52 0.56 3.69 20.39
N ASP A 53 1.36 2.73 20.84
CA ASP A 53 2.72 2.93 21.34
C ASP A 53 3.75 3.08 20.21
N GLY A 54 3.57 4.04 19.30
CA GLY A 54 4.59 4.25 18.26
C GLY A 54 4.57 5.59 17.52
N LEU A 55 3.42 6.05 17.03
CA LEU A 55 3.29 7.31 16.29
C LEU A 55 1.95 7.99 16.63
N SER A 56 1.80 9.31 16.47
CA SER A 56 0.48 9.95 16.53
C SER A 56 -0.18 9.96 15.15
N ASP A 57 -1.51 9.99 15.08
CA ASP A 57 -2.25 10.14 13.81
C ASP A 57 -1.80 11.36 13.02
N SER A 58 -1.49 12.45 13.73
CA SER A 58 -0.97 13.68 13.13
C SER A 58 0.37 13.43 12.44
N ALA A 59 1.31 12.74 13.10
CA ALA A 59 2.59 12.39 12.50
C ALA A 59 2.42 11.50 11.27
N VAL A 60 1.54 10.48 11.34
CA VAL A 60 1.26 9.59 10.20
C VAL A 60 0.70 10.38 9.01
N ARG A 61 -0.24 11.32 9.23
CA ARG A 61 -0.79 12.18 8.17
C ARG A 61 0.28 13.09 7.54
N VAL A 62 1.14 13.69 8.36
CA VAL A 62 2.24 14.54 7.88
C VAL A 62 3.19 13.73 7.01
N MET A 63 3.68 12.59 7.49
CA MET A 63 4.56 11.72 6.72
C MET A 63 3.91 11.24 5.42
N SER A 64 2.62 10.88 5.48
CA SER A 64 1.82 10.50 4.31
C SER A 64 1.73 11.64 3.28
N SER A 65 1.54 12.88 3.72
CA SER A 65 1.48 14.03 2.82
C SER A 65 2.81 14.32 2.11
N TYR A 66 3.94 14.13 2.81
CA TYR A 66 5.26 14.23 2.20
C TYR A 66 5.55 13.07 1.26
N ALA A 67 5.07 11.86 1.56
CA ALA A 67 5.22 10.74 0.65
C ALA A 67 4.56 10.99 -0.72
N ILE A 68 3.41 11.68 -0.75
CA ILE A 68 2.76 12.10 -2.01
C ILE A 68 3.65 13.05 -2.83
N SER A 69 4.39 13.95 -2.17
CA SER A 69 5.20 14.94 -2.90
C SER A 69 6.42 14.34 -3.60
N ILE A 70 6.91 13.20 -3.12
CA ILE A 70 8.03 12.48 -3.73
C ILE A 70 7.60 11.42 -4.76
N LEU A 71 6.29 11.15 -4.90
CA LEU A 71 5.79 10.24 -5.92
C LEU A 71 6.14 10.77 -7.32
N PRO A 72 6.69 9.92 -8.22
CA PRO A 72 6.96 10.33 -9.58
C PRO A 72 5.66 10.66 -10.33
N ASP A 73 5.75 11.46 -11.38
CA ASP A 73 4.57 11.75 -12.24
C ASP A 73 4.19 10.54 -13.10
N SER A 74 5.09 9.58 -13.25
CA SER A 74 4.88 8.38 -14.04
C SER A 74 5.75 7.22 -13.58
N VAL A 75 5.26 6.00 -13.81
CA VAL A 75 5.96 4.76 -13.44
C VAL A 75 6.05 3.85 -14.65
N ALA A 76 7.24 3.28 -14.86
CA ALA A 76 7.47 2.27 -15.89
C ALA A 76 6.98 0.90 -15.40
N MET A 77 6.13 0.26 -16.20
CA MET A 77 5.61 -1.07 -15.93
C MET A 77 6.52 -2.14 -16.54
N PRO A 78 6.51 -3.37 -15.99
CA PRO A 78 7.08 -4.54 -16.66
C PRO A 78 6.46 -4.67 -18.06
N GLY A 79 7.28 -4.56 -19.11
CA GLY A 79 6.82 -4.52 -20.51
C GLY A 79 6.99 -3.17 -21.20
N GLY A 80 7.53 -2.15 -20.53
CA GLY A 80 7.94 -0.88 -21.14
C GLY A 80 6.83 0.15 -21.33
N ALA A 81 5.60 -0.17 -20.90
CA ALA A 81 4.52 0.81 -20.82
C ALA A 81 4.76 1.77 -19.65
N THR A 82 4.38 3.03 -19.81
CA THR A 82 4.44 4.05 -18.75
C THR A 82 3.04 4.42 -18.31
N VAL A 83 2.79 4.41 -17.00
CA VAL A 83 1.51 4.82 -16.39
C VAL A 83 1.69 6.18 -15.74
N GLN A 84 0.85 7.15 -16.08
CA GLN A 84 0.84 8.46 -15.45
C GLN A 84 0.11 8.39 -14.10
N LEU A 85 0.70 8.99 -13.07
CA LEU A 85 0.11 9.12 -11.74
C LEU A 85 -0.57 10.49 -11.65
N ASP A 86 -1.90 10.53 -11.59
CA ASP A 86 -2.65 11.79 -11.46
C ASP A 86 -2.65 12.32 -10.03
N LYS A 87 -1.59 13.01 -9.65
CA LYS A 87 -1.44 13.62 -8.32
C LYS A 87 -2.42 14.77 -8.03
N ARG A 88 -3.29 15.16 -8.97
CA ARG A 88 -4.34 16.17 -8.73
C ARG A 88 -5.46 15.62 -7.85
N ASP A 89 -5.61 14.30 -7.81
CA ASP A 89 -6.55 13.60 -6.95
C ASP A 89 -5.80 12.76 -5.89
N PRO A 90 -5.27 13.40 -4.83
CA PRO A 90 -4.45 12.71 -3.82
C PRO A 90 -5.23 11.64 -3.04
N LYS A 91 -6.57 11.67 -3.08
CA LYS A 91 -7.42 10.67 -2.40
C LYS A 91 -7.25 9.28 -2.98
N LYS A 92 -6.87 9.16 -4.26
CA LYS A 92 -6.60 7.87 -4.92
C LYS A 92 -5.33 7.19 -4.40
N PHE A 93 -4.45 7.91 -3.73
CA PHE A 93 -3.17 7.40 -3.26
C PHE A 93 -3.21 7.02 -1.78
N PHE A 94 -3.94 7.79 -0.96
CA PHE A 94 -3.95 7.55 0.48
C PHE A 94 -4.56 6.18 0.83
N ILE A 95 -3.89 5.52 1.77
CA ILE A 95 -4.36 4.31 2.45
C ILE A 95 -4.87 4.68 3.85
N PRO A 96 -5.64 3.81 4.53
CA PRO A 96 -6.05 4.01 5.91
C PRO A 96 -4.85 4.27 6.84
N LEU A 97 -5.05 5.07 7.89
CA LEU A 97 -3.96 5.49 8.77
C LEU A 97 -3.28 4.33 9.49
N ASP A 98 -4.02 3.27 9.80
CA ASP A 98 -3.47 2.08 10.44
C ASP A 98 -2.53 1.32 9.51
N ASP A 99 -2.88 1.18 8.22
CA ASP A 99 -1.99 0.62 7.20
C ASP A 99 -0.76 1.50 6.97
N ALA A 100 -0.93 2.82 6.88
CA ALA A 100 0.19 3.76 6.79
C ALA A 100 1.15 3.66 7.98
N ARG A 101 0.61 3.48 9.19
CA ARG A 101 1.40 3.26 10.41
C ARG A 101 2.19 1.95 10.35
N MET A 102 1.62 0.88 9.79
CA MET A 102 2.36 -0.37 9.57
C MET A 102 3.52 -0.19 8.59
N VAL A 103 3.29 0.51 7.47
CA VAL A 103 4.33 0.85 6.49
C VAL A 103 5.46 1.66 7.14
N ILE A 104 5.14 2.68 7.92
CA ILE A 104 6.13 3.50 8.64
C ILE A 104 6.92 2.67 9.65
N ARG A 105 6.29 1.76 10.39
CA ARG A 105 6.99 0.84 11.32
C ARG A 105 7.92 -0.13 10.58
N ALA A 106 7.50 -0.65 9.42
CA ALA A 106 8.37 -1.47 8.60
C ALA A 106 9.59 -0.66 8.13
N ALA A 107 9.40 0.58 7.67
CA ALA A 107 10.49 1.48 7.32
C ALA A 107 11.43 1.80 8.50
N MET A 108 10.91 1.93 9.73
CA MET A 108 11.75 2.08 10.93
C MET A 108 12.64 0.86 11.14
N ARG A 109 12.12 -0.37 10.99
CA ARG A 109 12.95 -1.59 11.11
C ARG A 109 14.10 -1.58 10.09
N SER A 110 13.80 -1.20 8.85
CA SER A 110 14.82 -1.06 7.79
C SER A 110 15.84 0.03 8.08
N THR A 111 15.41 1.17 8.62
CA THR A 111 16.33 2.23 9.08
C THR A 111 17.32 1.70 10.11
N TYR A 112 16.84 0.93 11.08
CA TYR A 112 17.72 0.33 12.08
C TYR A 112 18.64 -0.74 11.47
N ALA A 113 18.16 -1.54 10.52
CA ALA A 113 18.99 -2.50 9.80
C ALA A 113 20.12 -1.79 9.03
N GLN A 114 19.81 -0.68 8.35
CA GLN A 114 20.79 0.14 7.64
C GLN A 114 21.85 0.71 8.59
N VAL A 115 21.44 1.29 9.71
CA VAL A 115 22.38 1.85 10.72
C VAL A 115 23.18 0.76 11.45
N CYS A 116 22.70 -0.48 11.43
CA CYS A 116 23.39 -1.65 12.00
C CYS A 116 24.24 -2.44 10.99
N ASP A 117 24.40 -1.93 9.75
CA ASP A 117 25.08 -2.59 8.63
C ASP A 117 24.51 -3.99 8.34
N LEU A 118 23.18 -4.07 8.20
CA LEU A 118 22.43 -5.30 7.91
C LEU A 118 21.59 -5.16 6.60
N PRO A 119 22.23 -4.92 5.44
CA PRO A 119 21.53 -4.62 4.19
C PRO A 119 20.63 -5.77 3.70
N ASP A 120 21.04 -7.02 3.93
CA ASP A 120 20.23 -8.19 3.54
C ASP A 120 18.90 -8.25 4.31
N LEU A 121 18.90 -7.83 5.59
CA LEU A 121 17.68 -7.79 6.40
C LEU A 121 16.81 -6.58 6.08
N GLU A 122 17.44 -5.44 5.75
CA GLU A 122 16.73 -4.28 5.21
C GLU A 122 15.93 -4.67 3.96
N GLN A 123 16.60 -5.34 3.01
CA GLN A 123 15.96 -5.80 1.78
C GLN A 123 14.85 -6.83 2.04
N GLN A 124 15.10 -7.81 2.91
CA GLN A 124 14.08 -8.81 3.26
C GLN A 124 12.85 -8.19 3.91
N ASN A 125 13.04 -7.19 4.78
CA ASN A 125 11.94 -6.46 5.41
C ASN A 125 11.12 -5.67 4.38
N TYR A 126 11.78 -4.99 3.44
CA TYR A 126 11.11 -4.28 2.34
C TYR A 126 10.30 -5.23 1.44
N VAL A 127 10.93 -6.31 0.99
CA VAL A 127 10.27 -7.29 0.11
C VAL A 127 9.07 -7.91 0.81
N ALA A 128 9.22 -8.31 2.08
CA ALA A 128 8.11 -8.84 2.85
C ALA A 128 6.96 -7.83 2.98
N LEU A 129 7.25 -6.54 3.22
CA LEU A 129 6.21 -5.51 3.23
C LEU A 129 5.50 -5.45 1.86
N MET A 130 6.24 -5.26 0.77
CA MET A 130 5.64 -5.02 -0.55
C MET A 130 4.89 -6.23 -1.08
N GLU A 131 5.43 -7.44 -0.94
CA GLU A 131 4.72 -8.68 -1.27
C GLU A 131 3.50 -8.87 -0.36
N GLY A 132 3.64 -8.55 0.93
CA GLY A 132 2.56 -8.46 1.92
C GLY A 132 1.37 -7.68 1.39
N GLU A 133 1.62 -6.42 1.06
CA GLU A 133 0.59 -5.49 0.62
C GLU A 133 0.02 -5.85 -0.76
N GLN A 134 0.86 -6.31 -1.71
CA GLN A 134 0.39 -6.78 -3.02
C GLN A 134 -0.55 -7.99 -2.90
N ASN A 135 -0.19 -8.98 -2.06
CA ASN A 135 -0.96 -10.21 -1.90
C ASN A 135 -2.28 -10.00 -1.16
N ARG A 136 -2.47 -8.87 -0.48
CA ARG A 136 -3.78 -8.51 0.07
C ARG A 136 -4.80 -8.23 -1.04
N ASN A 137 -4.37 -7.85 -2.25
CA ASN A 137 -5.24 -7.55 -3.40
C ASN A 137 -6.36 -6.53 -3.09
N VAL A 138 -6.14 -5.63 -2.12
CA VAL A 138 -7.09 -4.56 -1.73
C VAL A 138 -6.64 -3.17 -2.20
N TRP A 139 -5.39 -3.04 -2.63
CA TRP A 139 -4.79 -1.77 -3.02
C TRP A 139 -4.89 -1.55 -4.52
N SER A 140 -5.24 -0.33 -4.91
CA SER A 140 -5.07 0.11 -6.30
C SER A 140 -3.59 0.20 -6.66
N PHE A 141 -3.30 0.31 -7.96
CA PHE A 141 -1.93 0.54 -8.43
C PHE A 141 -1.33 1.81 -7.80
N GLU A 142 -2.08 2.91 -7.79
CA GLU A 142 -1.68 4.19 -7.20
C GLU A 142 -1.40 4.07 -5.71
N GLN A 143 -2.20 3.30 -4.97
CA GLN A 143 -2.00 3.05 -3.55
C GLN A 143 -0.75 2.21 -3.28
N LEU A 144 -0.45 1.22 -4.13
CA LEU A 144 0.82 0.46 -4.04
C LEU A 144 2.04 1.36 -4.27
N GLN A 145 1.97 2.29 -5.23
CA GLN A 145 3.03 3.28 -5.43
C GLN A 145 3.16 4.21 -4.22
N PHE A 146 2.03 4.61 -3.64
CA PHE A 146 2.03 5.40 -2.42
C PHE A 146 2.67 4.67 -1.24
N ILE A 147 2.37 3.37 -1.05
CA ILE A 147 3.00 2.54 -0.01
C ILE A 147 4.52 2.50 -0.18
N ASP A 148 5.00 2.28 -1.41
CA ASP A 148 6.44 2.26 -1.73
C ASP A 148 7.11 3.62 -1.44
N ALA A 149 6.47 4.70 -1.88
CA ALA A 149 6.95 6.06 -1.61
C ALA A 149 6.94 6.38 -0.11
N LEU A 150 5.89 6.01 0.63
CA LEU A 150 5.80 6.23 2.07
C LEU A 150 6.88 5.47 2.82
N TYR A 151 7.16 4.23 2.43
CA TYR A 151 8.26 3.45 2.98
C TYR A 151 9.61 4.15 2.72
N SER A 152 9.91 4.47 1.46
CA SER A 152 11.18 5.08 1.04
C SER A 152 11.41 6.44 1.68
N PHE A 153 10.36 7.26 1.73
CA PHE A 153 10.33 8.52 2.47
C PHE A 153 10.69 8.31 3.94
N SER A 154 10.03 7.35 4.59
CA SER A 154 10.19 7.08 6.02
C SER A 154 11.60 6.62 6.36
N VAL A 155 12.20 5.71 5.56
CA VAL A 155 13.61 5.30 5.74
C VAL A 155 14.52 6.53 5.64
N SER A 156 14.33 7.35 4.61
CA SER A 156 15.15 8.54 4.37
C SER A 156 14.96 9.63 5.46
N TYR A 157 13.75 9.72 6.01
CA TYR A 157 13.39 10.57 7.13
C TYR A 157 14.11 10.14 8.42
N PHE A 158 14.04 8.84 8.79
CA PHE A 158 14.62 8.32 10.03
C PHE A 158 16.14 8.18 9.99
N THR A 159 16.74 7.94 8.82
CA THR A 159 18.20 8.02 8.64
C THR A 159 18.70 9.46 8.68
N GLY A 160 17.81 10.45 8.59
CA GLY A 160 18.15 11.87 8.49
C GLY A 160 18.91 12.19 7.20
N THR A 161 18.67 11.42 6.14
CA THR A 161 19.19 11.70 4.79
C THR A 161 18.39 12.82 4.13
N LEU A 162 17.11 12.95 4.46
CA LEU A 162 16.26 14.08 4.05
C LEU A 162 16.38 15.25 5.03
N LYS A 163 16.69 16.44 4.51
CA LYS A 163 16.53 17.71 5.21
C LYS A 163 15.30 18.41 4.62
N PHE A 164 14.27 18.63 5.43
CA PHE A 164 13.15 19.48 5.06
C PHE A 164 13.59 20.93 5.23
N GLU A 165 13.59 21.69 4.13
CA GLU A 165 13.54 23.13 4.20
C GLU A 165 12.06 23.51 4.34
N GLU A 166 11.69 24.09 5.48
CA GLU A 166 10.36 24.67 5.65
C GLU A 166 10.21 25.83 4.67
N LYS A 167 9.45 25.61 3.60
CA LYS A 167 9.12 26.69 2.68
C LYS A 167 8.14 27.64 3.39
N ALA A 168 8.64 28.81 3.80
CA ALA A 168 7.83 29.90 4.32
C ALA A 168 6.65 30.21 3.36
N PRO A 169 5.48 30.65 3.87
CA PRO A 169 4.32 30.86 3.02
C PRO A 169 4.51 32.15 2.22
N ALA A 170 4.51 32.03 0.88
CA ALA A 170 3.84 32.92 -0.08
C ALA A 170 4.46 32.83 -1.47
N GLY A 171 3.62 32.97 -2.49
CA GLY A 171 4.04 33.50 -3.80
C GLY A 171 4.12 32.46 -4.90
N GLU A 172 3.42 32.78 -5.98
CA GLU A 172 3.29 32.06 -7.24
C GLU A 172 4.64 31.68 -7.89
N GLY A 173 4.63 30.58 -8.65
CA GLY A 173 5.46 30.45 -9.85
C GLY A 173 6.70 29.55 -9.75
N SER A 174 6.67 28.51 -10.60
CA SER A 174 7.79 27.93 -11.36
C SER A 174 8.88 27.13 -10.62
N GLY A 175 8.91 25.82 -10.94
CA GLY A 175 10.06 25.20 -11.63
C GLY A 175 11.26 24.74 -10.79
N ASP A 176 11.58 23.47 -10.95
CA ASP A 176 12.81 22.78 -10.54
C ASP A 176 13.11 22.68 -9.02
N ALA A 177 12.62 21.59 -8.42
CA ALA A 177 13.04 21.16 -7.09
C ALA A 177 14.41 20.43 -7.18
N ALA A 178 15.46 21.18 -7.47
CA ALA A 178 16.81 20.75 -7.16
C ALA A 178 17.03 20.94 -5.65
N ALA A 179 17.05 19.84 -4.91
CA ALA A 179 17.41 19.80 -3.49
C ALA A 179 18.84 20.36 -3.31
N LYS A 180 18.95 21.62 -2.89
CA LYS A 180 20.23 22.22 -2.50
C LYS A 180 20.54 21.86 -1.06
N ALA A 181 21.69 21.21 -0.87
CA ALA A 181 22.24 20.92 0.45
C ALA A 181 22.93 22.16 1.04
N SER A 182 22.57 22.52 2.27
CA SER A 182 23.46 23.25 3.19
C SER A 182 23.18 22.84 4.65
N PRO A 183 24.14 23.02 5.59
CA PRO A 183 24.02 22.56 6.96
C PRO A 183 23.55 23.71 7.86
N SER A 184 22.32 23.63 8.35
CA SER A 184 21.89 24.40 9.52
C SER A 184 21.14 23.48 10.48
N GLU A 185 21.62 23.52 11.72
CA GLU A 185 21.12 22.85 12.91
C GLU A 185 20.06 23.75 13.53
N ASP A 186 18.86 23.81 12.95
CA ASP A 186 17.74 24.50 13.58
C ASP A 186 16.46 23.65 13.47
N GLU A 187 15.97 23.26 14.66
CA GLU A 187 14.59 23.01 15.11
C GLU A 187 13.51 22.71 14.04
N GLY A 188 13.74 21.68 13.22
CA GLY A 188 12.66 20.99 12.50
C GLY A 188 12.34 19.66 13.19
N PHE A 189 11.12 19.14 13.03
CA PHE A 189 10.73 17.77 13.41
C PHE A 189 11.59 16.77 12.64
N LYS A 190 12.81 16.55 13.12
CA LYS A 190 13.80 15.62 12.60
C LYS A 190 13.97 14.54 13.65
N PRO A 191 13.74 13.27 13.32
CA PRO A 191 13.90 12.21 14.29
C PRO A 191 15.39 12.11 14.61
N LYS A 192 15.72 11.88 15.88
CA LYS A 192 17.10 11.59 16.27
C LYS A 192 17.55 10.34 15.50
N ARG A 193 18.65 10.45 14.75
CA ARG A 193 19.22 9.30 14.04
C ARG A 193 19.42 8.14 15.01
N PRO A 194 18.95 6.93 14.68
CA PRO A 194 19.15 5.80 15.56
C PRO A 194 20.64 5.49 15.71
N SER A 195 21.02 4.88 16.82
CA SER A 195 22.35 4.33 17.05
C SER A 195 22.28 2.82 17.15
N CYS A 196 23.25 2.12 16.58
CA CYS A 196 23.33 0.66 16.67
C CYS A 196 24.30 0.25 17.79
N THR A 197 23.75 -0.32 18.87
CA THR A 197 24.52 -1.09 19.86
C THR A 197 24.40 -2.58 19.52
N ALA A 198 25.29 -3.43 20.07
CA ALA A 198 25.22 -4.89 19.83
C ALA A 198 23.86 -5.49 20.23
N GLU A 199 23.31 -5.06 21.37
CA GLU A 199 21.98 -5.46 21.83
C GLU A 199 20.88 -5.01 20.87
N LYS A 200 20.90 -3.75 20.42
CA LYS A 200 19.94 -3.25 19.43
C LYS A 200 20.04 -3.99 18.11
N LYS A 201 21.25 -4.33 17.67
CA LYS A 201 21.47 -5.12 16.46
C LYS A 201 20.72 -6.45 16.52
N GLN A 202 20.81 -7.15 17.66
CA GLN A 202 20.09 -8.40 17.87
C GLN A 202 18.57 -8.21 17.86
N ASN A 203 18.06 -7.17 18.53
CA ASN A 203 16.63 -6.85 18.53
C ASN A 203 16.09 -6.55 17.13
N VAL A 204 16.89 -5.89 16.28
CA VAL A 204 16.53 -5.59 14.88
C VAL A 204 16.45 -6.86 14.05
N ILE A 205 17.43 -7.76 14.20
CA ILE A 205 17.43 -9.07 13.53
C ILE A 205 16.15 -9.83 13.88
N GLU A 206 15.83 -9.92 15.16
CA GLU A 206 14.64 -10.63 15.64
C GLU A 206 13.35 -9.99 15.15
N ALA A 207 13.23 -8.66 15.26
CA ALA A 207 12.03 -7.94 14.83
C ALA A 207 11.77 -8.08 13.32
N ILE A 208 12.82 -8.04 12.49
CA ILE A 208 12.68 -8.24 11.04
C ILE A 208 12.30 -9.69 10.74
N ASN A 209 12.99 -10.67 11.33
CA ASN A 209 12.70 -12.08 11.09
C ASN A 209 11.27 -12.45 11.51
N GLN A 210 10.79 -11.92 12.63
CA GLN A 210 9.41 -12.09 13.08
C GLN A 210 8.42 -11.50 12.08
N PHE A 211 8.67 -10.27 11.61
CA PHE A 211 7.80 -9.62 10.63
C PHE A 211 7.76 -10.38 9.29
N VAL A 212 8.91 -10.76 8.75
CA VAL A 212 9.00 -11.56 7.52
C VAL A 212 8.25 -12.88 7.67
N THR A 213 8.43 -13.55 8.81
CA THR A 213 7.73 -14.82 9.11
C THR A 213 6.22 -14.61 9.22
N SER A 214 5.78 -13.54 9.89
CA SER A 214 4.34 -13.26 10.05
C SER A 214 3.66 -12.96 8.73
N VAL A 215 4.32 -12.20 7.83
CA VAL A 215 3.78 -11.94 6.49
C VAL A 215 3.66 -13.23 5.69
N ARG A 216 4.72 -14.06 5.68
CA ARG A 216 4.69 -15.36 4.98
C ARG A 216 3.60 -16.28 5.52
N ALA A 217 3.42 -16.32 6.84
CA ALA A 217 2.36 -17.11 7.47
C ALA A 217 0.96 -16.62 7.05
N ALA A 218 0.75 -15.30 6.98
CA ALA A 218 -0.52 -14.73 6.53
C ALA A 218 -0.81 -14.98 5.03
N GLN A 219 0.23 -15.19 4.23
CA GLN A 219 0.14 -15.47 2.79
C GLN A 219 0.09 -16.97 2.46
N ALA A 220 0.33 -17.84 3.43
CA ALA A 220 0.32 -19.28 3.19
C ALA A 220 -1.09 -19.70 2.73
N PRO A 221 -1.22 -20.50 1.65
CA PRO A 221 -2.51 -21.01 1.25
C PRO A 221 -3.10 -21.80 2.42
N VAL A 222 -4.34 -21.48 2.80
CA VAL A 222 -5.07 -22.26 3.79
C VAL A 222 -5.19 -23.67 3.23
N ALA A 223 -4.45 -24.62 3.81
CA ALA A 223 -4.57 -26.01 3.44
C ALA A 223 -6.04 -26.40 3.63
N GLU A 224 -6.74 -26.72 2.53
CA GLU A 224 -8.09 -27.26 2.61
C GLU A 224 -8.05 -28.50 3.53
N PRO A 225 -8.97 -28.61 4.51
CA PRO A 225 -9.01 -29.78 5.36
C PRO A 225 -9.27 -30.99 4.46
N ILE A 226 -8.30 -31.90 4.41
CA ILE A 226 -8.41 -33.16 3.69
C ILE A 226 -9.64 -33.87 4.28
N ALA A 227 -10.72 -33.94 3.50
CA ALA A 227 -11.93 -34.62 3.91
C ALA A 227 -11.57 -36.08 4.23
N PRO A 228 -12.01 -36.63 5.38
CA PRO A 228 -11.73 -38.01 5.71
C PRO A 228 -12.34 -38.92 4.65
N GLU A 229 -11.48 -39.67 3.97
CA GLU A 229 -11.83 -40.75 3.06
C GLU A 229 -12.76 -41.71 3.79
N THR A 230 -13.99 -41.83 3.31
CA THR A 230 -14.98 -42.75 3.87
C THR A 230 -14.54 -44.17 3.58
N ALA A 231 -13.81 -44.75 4.53
CA ALA A 231 -13.51 -46.16 4.54
C ALA A 231 -14.81 -46.97 4.64
N GLY A 232 -15.17 -47.60 3.52
CA GLY A 232 -15.85 -48.89 3.38
C GLY A 232 -16.97 -49.25 4.35
N ALA A 233 -18.18 -49.38 3.81
CA ALA A 233 -19.17 -50.34 4.30
C ALA A 233 -19.22 -51.52 3.33
N ASN A 234 -18.73 -52.68 3.79
CA ASN A 234 -19.11 -54.01 3.28
C ASN A 234 -20.44 -54.42 3.89
#